data_AF-B4VJA3-F1
#
_entry.id   AF-B4VJA3-F1
#
_cell.length_a   1.000
_cell.length_b   1.000
_cell.length_c   1.000
_cell.angle_alpha   90.00
_cell.angle_beta   90.00
_cell.angle_gamma   90.00
#
_symmetry.space_group_name_H-M   'P 1'
#
loop_
_entity.id
_entity.type
_entity.pdbx_description
1 polymer ?
#
loop_
_entity_poly.entity_id
_entity_poly.type
_entity_poly.pdbx_seq_one_letter_code
_entity_poly.pdbx_strand_id
1 'polypeptide(L)'
;MNPELVQERIDSFKSRAEASPPQAFIQEQFEWATYNTKGWLGNGLGRATNSTRTFGDVSLVETYYPKLIFEVGTIGTLAFLAFVTHLTFTTFKAKQSVRDKNLRSFGSSYWVFVLIISYNTYWYPLDTDPVAVYYWFFAGVILALPKIDRQELRKQKLVEQQDESDVQKNGKKKVSKPRIATPATS
;
A
#
# COMPACT_ATOMS: atom_id res chain seq x y z
N MET A 1 1.06 -12.40 -41.65
CA MET A 1 0.08 -12.47 -40.55
C MET A 1 -1.14 -13.16 -41.11
N ASN A 2 -1.53 -14.33 -40.58
CA ASN A 2 -2.64 -15.11 -41.14
C ASN A 2 -3.97 -14.51 -40.65
N PRO A 3 -4.78 -13.89 -41.52
CA PRO A 3 -6.01 -13.20 -41.11
C PRO A 3 -7.05 -14.15 -40.49
N GLU A 4 -7.03 -15.42 -40.89
CA GLU A 4 -7.96 -16.44 -40.38
C GLU A 4 -7.69 -16.77 -38.90
N LEU A 5 -6.41 -16.90 -38.52
CA LEU A 5 -6.00 -17.09 -37.11
C LEU A 5 -6.34 -15.88 -36.23
N VAL A 6 -6.32 -14.67 -36.77
CA VAL A 6 -6.72 -13.46 -36.01
C VAL A 6 -8.22 -13.45 -35.79
N GLN A 7 -9.00 -13.83 -36.81
CA GLN A 7 -10.45 -13.89 -36.73
C GLN A 7 -10.91 -14.98 -35.75
N GLU A 8 -10.32 -16.18 -35.82
CA GLU A 8 -10.57 -17.29 -34.89
C GLU A 8 -10.31 -16.90 -33.43
N ARG A 9 -9.25 -16.12 -33.17
CA ARG A 9 -8.93 -15.63 -31.81
C ARG A 9 -9.94 -14.60 -31.33
N ILE A 10 -10.38 -13.68 -32.19
CA ILE A 10 -11.42 -12.69 -31.85
C ILE A 10 -12.74 -13.40 -31.52
N ASP A 11 -13.13 -14.38 -32.33
CA ASP A 11 -14.39 -15.11 -32.15
C ASP A 11 -14.32 -16.03 -30.92
N SER A 12 -13.16 -16.63 -30.63
CA SER A 12 -12.89 -17.32 -29.37
C SER A 12 -13.02 -16.40 -28.15
N PHE A 13 -12.47 -15.18 -28.20
CA PHE A 13 -12.57 -14.21 -27.11
C PHE A 13 -14.01 -13.74 -26.88
N LYS A 14 -14.75 -13.44 -27.95
CA LYS A 14 -16.17 -13.06 -27.87
C LYS A 14 -17.02 -14.20 -27.32
N SER A 15 -16.86 -15.41 -27.86
CA SER A 15 -17.58 -16.60 -27.40
C SER A 15 -17.32 -16.89 -25.92
N ARG A 16 -16.08 -16.75 -25.43
CA ARG A 16 -15.75 -16.92 -24.01
C ARG A 16 -16.30 -15.81 -23.13
N ALA A 17 -16.33 -14.57 -23.61
CA ALA A 17 -16.90 -13.44 -22.90
C ALA A 17 -18.44 -13.54 -22.79
N GLU A 18 -19.11 -14.07 -23.81
CA GLU A 18 -20.55 -14.26 -23.87
C GLU A 18 -21.03 -15.52 -23.14
N ALA A 19 -20.24 -16.61 -23.16
CA ALA A 19 -20.58 -17.87 -22.49
C ALA A 19 -20.50 -17.81 -20.95
N SER A 20 -19.80 -16.81 -20.39
CA SER A 20 -19.75 -16.59 -18.94
C SER A 20 -19.60 -15.09 -18.67
N PRO A 21 -20.68 -14.30 -18.80
CA PRO A 21 -20.64 -12.87 -18.56
C PRO A 21 -20.17 -12.65 -17.11
N PRO A 22 -18.99 -12.04 -16.88
CA PRO A 22 -18.42 -11.92 -15.53
C PRO A 22 -19.34 -11.14 -14.58
N GLN A 23 -20.19 -10.26 -15.11
CA GLN A 23 -21.20 -9.55 -14.36
C GLN A 23 -22.31 -10.49 -13.84
N ALA A 24 -22.78 -11.42 -14.66
CA ALA A 24 -23.80 -12.39 -14.26
C ALA A 24 -23.26 -13.34 -13.19
N PHE A 25 -22.02 -13.80 -13.34
CA PHE A 25 -21.34 -14.63 -12.35
C PHE A 25 -21.21 -13.92 -10.98
N ILE A 26 -20.80 -12.64 -10.97
CA ILE A 26 -20.69 -11.85 -9.74
C ILE A 26 -22.06 -11.67 -9.09
N GLN A 27 -23.11 -11.43 -9.88
CA GLN A 27 -24.46 -11.26 -9.38
C GLN A 27 -25.00 -12.55 -8.74
N GLU A 28 -24.84 -13.70 -9.41
CA GLU A 28 -25.22 -15.01 -8.86
C GLU A 28 -24.48 -15.32 -7.56
N GLN A 29 -23.17 -15.03 -7.49
CA GLN A 29 -22.39 -15.19 -6.25
C GLN A 29 -22.88 -14.28 -5.13
N PHE A 30 -23.30 -13.05 -5.46
CA PHE A 30 -23.84 -12.09 -4.49
C PHE A 30 -25.22 -12.52 -3.96
N GLU A 31 -26.09 -13.01 -4.85
CA GLU A 31 -27.40 -13.57 -4.50
C GLU A 31 -27.25 -14.84 -3.66
N TRP A 32 -26.36 -15.76 -4.04
CA TRP A 32 -26.04 -16.97 -3.29
C TRP A 32 -25.51 -16.64 -1.88
N ALA A 33 -24.57 -15.69 -1.78
CA ALA A 33 -24.02 -15.26 -0.50
C ALA A 33 -25.12 -14.66 0.38
N THR A 34 -25.93 -13.75 -0.16
CA THR A 34 -27.02 -13.10 0.59
C THR A 34 -28.08 -14.10 1.06
N TYR A 35 -28.44 -15.08 0.22
CA TYR A 35 -29.41 -16.12 0.57
C TYR A 35 -28.90 -17.09 1.65
N ASN A 36 -27.61 -17.44 1.60
CA ASN A 36 -27.02 -18.38 2.55
C ASN A 36 -26.49 -17.73 3.83
N THR A 37 -26.42 -16.40 3.92
CA THR A 37 -26.02 -15.71 5.15
C THR A 37 -27.15 -15.79 6.20
N LYS A 38 -26.88 -16.32 7.40
CA LYS A 38 -27.82 -16.33 8.53
C LYS A 38 -27.97 -14.94 9.15
N GLY A 39 -28.69 -14.04 8.47
CA GLY A 39 -28.98 -12.69 8.96
C GLY A 39 -27.81 -11.71 8.80
N TRP A 40 -27.84 -10.61 9.57
CA TRP A 40 -26.98 -9.44 9.30
C TRP A 40 -25.53 -9.58 9.78
N LEU A 41 -25.24 -10.59 10.61
CA LEU A 41 -23.94 -10.81 11.29
C LEU A 41 -23.08 -11.91 10.65
N GLY A 42 -23.49 -12.47 9.51
CA GLY A 42 -22.67 -13.46 8.81
C GLY A 42 -22.83 -14.88 9.36
N ASN A 43 -22.16 -15.83 8.69
CA ASN A 43 -22.14 -17.24 9.10
C ASN A 43 -20.98 -17.61 10.02
N GLY A 44 -20.07 -16.68 10.31
CA GLY A 44 -18.83 -16.89 11.07
C GLY A 44 -17.62 -17.05 10.14
N LEU A 45 -16.47 -16.54 10.60
CA LEU A 45 -15.17 -16.68 9.94
C LEU A 45 -14.72 -18.15 9.92
N GLY A 46 -14.00 -18.57 8.88
CA GLY A 46 -13.43 -19.93 8.81
C GLY A 46 -14.10 -20.91 7.87
N ARG A 47 -15.10 -20.47 7.11
CA ARG A 47 -15.81 -21.31 6.13
C ARG A 47 -15.38 -21.06 4.70
N ALA A 48 -15.15 -19.80 4.32
CA ALA A 48 -14.79 -19.42 2.95
C ALA A 48 -13.35 -18.88 2.85
N THR A 49 -12.86 -18.16 3.86
CA THR A 49 -11.49 -17.63 3.93
C THR A 49 -10.48 -18.77 4.08
N ASN A 50 -9.55 -18.86 3.13
CA ASN A 50 -8.61 -19.98 3.00
C ASN A 50 -7.74 -20.11 4.25
N SER A 51 -7.29 -18.98 4.79
CA SER A 51 -6.41 -18.90 5.98
C SER A 51 -7.08 -19.37 7.28
N THR A 52 -8.40 -19.54 7.30
CA THR A 52 -9.17 -19.89 8.52
C THR A 52 -9.95 -21.20 8.40
N ARG A 53 -9.73 -21.99 7.33
CA ARG A 53 -10.42 -23.27 7.04
C ARG A 53 -10.33 -24.33 8.15
N THR A 54 -9.44 -24.16 9.12
CA THR A 54 -9.37 -25.02 10.31
C THR A 54 -10.62 -24.91 11.20
N PHE A 55 -11.44 -23.86 11.05
CA PHE A 55 -12.53 -23.54 11.99
C PHE A 55 -13.97 -23.77 11.46
N GLY A 56 -14.18 -24.28 10.24
CA GLY A 56 -15.54 -24.54 9.73
C GLY A 56 -15.65 -25.27 8.39
N ASP A 57 -16.89 -25.63 8.01
CA ASP A 57 -17.21 -26.29 6.73
C ASP A 57 -16.89 -25.40 5.51
N VAL A 58 -16.22 -25.99 4.53
CA VAL A 58 -15.64 -25.27 3.39
C VAL A 58 -16.72 -24.81 2.40
N SER A 59 -16.76 -23.51 2.09
CA SER A 59 -17.56 -22.93 1.01
C SER A 59 -16.66 -22.25 -0.03
N LEU A 60 -16.80 -22.63 -1.30
CA LEU A 60 -16.03 -22.08 -2.42
C LEU A 60 -16.73 -20.83 -2.95
N VAL A 61 -16.56 -19.71 -2.24
CA VAL A 61 -16.94 -18.38 -2.75
C VAL A 61 -15.71 -17.73 -3.35
N GLU A 62 -15.71 -17.52 -4.66
CA GLU A 62 -14.53 -17.06 -5.40
C GLU A 62 -14.40 -15.54 -5.38
N THR A 63 -15.51 -14.81 -5.27
CA THR A 63 -15.53 -13.34 -5.35
C THR A 63 -15.42 -12.68 -3.98
N TYR A 64 -14.67 -11.58 -3.90
CA TYR A 64 -14.25 -10.93 -2.65
C TYR A 64 -15.41 -10.47 -1.76
N TYR A 65 -16.29 -9.63 -2.28
CA TYR A 65 -17.42 -9.09 -1.50
C TYR A 65 -18.47 -10.13 -1.14
N PRO A 66 -18.90 -11.03 -2.06
CA PRO A 66 -19.75 -12.17 -1.70
C PRO A 66 -19.17 -13.02 -0.56
N LYS A 67 -17.85 -13.27 -0.56
CA LYS A 67 -17.17 -14.00 0.52
C LYS A 67 -17.25 -13.24 1.86
N LEU A 68 -16.96 -11.93 1.87
CA LEU A 68 -17.07 -11.11 3.08
C LEU A 68 -18.51 -11.08 3.61
N ILE A 69 -19.49 -10.91 2.73
CA ILE A 69 -20.92 -10.89 3.11
C ILE A 69 -21.32 -12.23 3.71
N PHE A 70 -20.90 -13.34 3.10
CA PHE A 70 -21.19 -14.67 3.62
C PHE A 70 -20.58 -14.92 5.01
N GLU A 71 -19.33 -14.50 5.24
CA GLU A 71 -18.64 -14.79 6.51
C GLU A 71 -18.98 -13.84 7.65
N VAL A 72 -18.90 -12.53 7.41
CA VAL A 72 -19.07 -11.48 8.44
C VAL A 72 -20.36 -10.69 8.30
N GLY A 73 -21.18 -11.01 7.30
CA GLY A 73 -22.45 -10.34 7.07
C GLY A 73 -22.27 -8.98 6.40
N THR A 74 -23.39 -8.36 6.04
CA THR A 74 -23.41 -7.02 5.42
C THR A 74 -22.82 -5.96 6.36
N ILE A 75 -23.13 -6.04 7.66
CA ILE A 75 -22.58 -5.09 8.65
C ILE A 75 -21.06 -5.26 8.77
N GLY A 76 -20.57 -6.50 8.89
CA GLY A 76 -19.14 -6.75 8.98
C GLY A 76 -18.39 -6.31 7.73
N THR A 77 -19.00 -6.50 6.55
CA THR A 77 -18.47 -6.04 5.27
C THR A 77 -18.38 -4.51 5.23
N LEU A 78 -19.42 -3.80 5.66
CA LEU A 78 -19.41 -2.33 5.75
C LEU A 78 -18.38 -1.81 6.76
N ALA A 79 -18.25 -2.46 7.92
CA ALA A 79 -17.25 -2.12 8.93
C ALA A 79 -15.83 -2.32 8.40
N PHE A 80 -15.59 -3.42 7.67
CA PHE A 80 -14.33 -3.70 7.03
C PHE A 80 -14.00 -2.67 5.92
N LEU A 81 -14.97 -2.34 5.07
CA LEU A 81 -14.86 -1.27 4.07
C LEU A 81 -14.49 0.06 4.74
N ALA A 82 -15.20 0.45 5.80
CA ALA A 82 -14.90 1.66 6.55
C ALA A 82 -13.47 1.64 7.12
N PHE A 83 -13.01 0.49 7.62
CA PHE A 83 -11.64 0.32 8.11
C PHE A 83 -10.59 0.50 6.99
N VAL A 84 -10.73 -0.18 5.85
CA VAL A 84 -9.75 -0.04 4.75
C VAL A 84 -9.80 1.35 4.11
N THR A 85 -10.97 1.98 4.07
CA THR A 85 -11.11 3.39 3.68
C THR A 85 -10.37 4.31 4.64
N HIS A 86 -10.54 4.10 5.96
CA HIS A 86 -9.84 4.87 6.98
C HIS A 86 -8.32 4.68 6.89
N LEU A 87 -7.85 3.46 6.67
CA LEU A 87 -6.43 3.16 6.47
C LEU A 87 -5.86 3.85 5.22
N THR A 88 -6.60 3.81 4.10
CA THR A 88 -6.22 4.49 2.85
C THR A 88 -6.14 6.00 3.02
N PHE A 89 -7.06 6.59 3.79
CA PHE A 89 -7.06 8.02 4.08
C PHE A 89 -5.93 8.44 5.02
N THR A 90 -5.68 7.66 6.07
CA THR A 90 -4.59 7.94 7.03
C THR A 90 -3.21 7.81 6.38
N THR A 91 -2.99 6.79 5.54
CA THR A 91 -1.76 6.64 4.74
C THR A 91 -1.60 7.78 3.72
N PHE A 92 -2.69 8.25 3.11
CA PHE A 92 -2.66 9.45 2.24
C PHE A 92 -2.18 10.69 2.99
N LYS A 93 -2.72 10.94 4.20
CA LYS A 93 -2.29 12.07 5.03
C LYS A 93 -0.84 11.92 5.48
N ALA A 94 -0.42 10.71 5.87
CA ALA A 94 0.95 10.44 6.26
C ALA A 94 1.93 10.77 5.13
N LYS A 95 1.69 10.29 3.90
CA LYS A 95 2.58 10.63 2.77
C LYS A 95 2.60 12.12 2.43
N GLN A 96 1.49 12.84 2.59
CA GLN A 96 1.42 14.28 2.31
C GLN A 96 2.23 15.11 3.33
N SER A 97 2.42 14.60 4.54
CA SER A 97 3.20 15.30 5.59
C SER A 97 4.71 15.25 5.39
N VAL A 98 5.21 14.43 4.46
CA VAL A 98 6.64 14.24 4.16
C VAL A 98 7.16 15.42 3.32
N ARG A 99 8.27 16.04 3.75
CA ARG A 99 8.88 17.18 3.04
C ARG A 99 9.88 16.74 1.97
N ASP A 100 10.63 15.67 2.22
CA ASP A 100 11.57 15.13 1.24
C ASP A 100 10.84 14.61 -0.02
N LYS A 101 11.27 15.10 -1.19
CA LYS A 101 10.64 14.78 -2.48
C LYS A 101 10.80 13.30 -2.87
N ASN A 102 11.94 12.69 -2.55
CA ASN A 102 12.23 11.29 -2.85
C ASN A 102 11.36 10.39 -1.97
N LEU A 103 11.33 10.62 -0.65
CA LEU A 103 10.48 9.84 0.26
C LEU A 103 9.00 9.97 -0.09
N ARG A 104 8.56 11.17 -0.48
CA ARG A 104 7.18 11.41 -0.91
C ARG A 104 6.83 10.70 -2.22
N SER A 105 7.78 10.56 -3.13
CA SER A 105 7.62 9.79 -4.38
C SER A 105 7.39 8.31 -4.08
N PHE A 106 8.27 7.68 -3.28
CA PHE A 106 8.11 6.30 -2.83
C PHE A 106 6.79 6.07 -2.09
N GLY A 107 6.45 6.97 -1.16
CA GLY A 107 5.18 6.91 -0.43
C GLY A 107 3.96 7.03 -1.32
N SER A 108 4.05 7.73 -2.46
CA SER A 108 2.95 7.82 -3.42
C SER A 108 2.77 6.51 -4.19
N SER A 109 3.84 5.86 -4.61
CA SER A 109 3.78 4.53 -5.26
C SER A 109 3.20 3.47 -4.33
N TYR A 110 3.65 3.44 -3.07
CA TYR A 110 3.09 2.52 -2.06
C TYR A 110 1.62 2.82 -1.75
N TRP A 111 1.22 4.10 -1.73
CA TRP A 111 -0.17 4.47 -1.48
C TRP A 111 -1.10 4.01 -2.62
N VAL A 112 -0.67 4.13 -3.88
CA VAL A 112 -1.47 3.61 -5.02
C VAL A 112 -1.65 2.11 -4.91
N PHE A 113 -0.60 1.37 -4.50
CA PHE A 113 -0.71 -0.06 -4.23
C PHE A 113 -1.75 -0.35 -3.14
N VAL A 114 -1.68 0.33 -1.99
CA VAL A 114 -2.66 0.18 -0.89
C VAL A 114 -4.08 0.52 -1.36
N LEU A 115 -4.25 1.57 -2.16
CA LEU A 115 -5.56 1.96 -2.72
C LEU A 115 -6.14 0.87 -3.61
N ILE A 116 -5.36 0.39 -4.59
CA ILE A 116 -5.82 -0.63 -5.54
C ILE A 116 -6.19 -1.91 -4.81
N ILE A 117 -5.36 -2.36 -3.86
CA ILE A 117 -5.60 -3.58 -3.10
C ILE A 117 -6.81 -3.44 -2.17
N SER A 118 -7.03 -2.28 -1.54
CA SER A 118 -8.15 -2.06 -0.62
C SER A 118 -9.51 -2.13 -1.31
N TYR A 119 -9.61 -1.71 -2.56
CA TYR A 119 -10.87 -1.65 -3.32
C TYR A 119 -10.95 -2.65 -4.47
N ASN A 120 -9.98 -3.58 -4.60
CA ASN A 120 -10.04 -4.59 -5.65
C ASN A 120 -11.24 -5.51 -5.40
N THR A 121 -12.18 -5.51 -6.34
CA THR A 121 -13.46 -6.22 -6.20
C THR A 121 -13.40 -7.66 -6.69
N TYR A 122 -12.38 -8.00 -7.47
CA TYR A 122 -12.37 -9.19 -8.32
C TYR A 122 -11.59 -10.35 -7.70
N TRP A 123 -10.62 -10.06 -6.83
CA TRP A 123 -9.78 -11.06 -6.20
C TRP A 123 -9.50 -10.67 -4.74
N TYR A 124 -9.52 -11.61 -3.79
CA TYR A 124 -9.24 -11.39 -2.37
C TYR A 124 -7.72 -11.24 -2.16
N PRO A 125 -7.15 -10.03 -2.14
CA PRO A 125 -5.70 -9.87 -2.14
C PRO A 125 -5.12 -9.98 -0.71
N LEU A 126 -5.98 -9.92 0.30
CA LEU A 126 -5.64 -9.97 1.73
C LEU A 126 -5.59 -11.40 2.33
N ASP A 127 -5.99 -12.43 1.57
CA ASP A 127 -6.01 -13.88 1.92
C ASP A 127 -5.12 -14.67 0.95
N THR A 128 -4.45 -13.96 0.04
CA THR A 128 -3.49 -14.55 -0.90
C THR A 128 -2.10 -14.11 -0.50
N ASP A 129 -1.27 -15.07 -0.09
CA ASP A 129 0.16 -14.85 0.06
C ASP A 129 0.85 -14.78 -1.30
N PRO A 130 1.81 -13.86 -1.53
CA PRO A 130 2.42 -12.92 -0.58
C PRO A 130 1.76 -11.52 -0.55
N VAL A 131 0.65 -11.32 -1.26
CA VAL A 131 0.03 -10.00 -1.45
C VAL A 131 -0.42 -9.39 -0.12
N ALA A 132 -0.99 -10.21 0.76
CA ALA A 132 -1.39 -9.81 2.10
C ALA A 132 -0.22 -9.21 2.89
N VAL A 133 0.95 -9.85 2.85
CA VAL A 133 2.16 -9.38 3.53
C VAL A 133 2.60 -8.02 2.99
N TYR A 134 2.64 -7.86 1.66
CA TYR A 134 3.03 -6.59 1.05
C TYR A 134 2.06 -5.46 1.38
N TYR A 135 0.76 -5.74 1.44
CA TYR A 135 -0.24 -4.74 1.81
C TYR A 135 0.04 -4.14 3.18
N TRP A 136 0.17 -5.00 4.21
CA TRP A 136 0.40 -4.55 5.57
C TRP A 136 1.78 -3.93 5.75
N PHE A 137 2.80 -4.49 5.09
CA PHE A 137 4.14 -3.92 5.10
C PHE A 137 4.16 -2.50 4.52
N PHE A 138 3.62 -2.30 3.32
CA PHE A 138 3.60 -0.98 2.68
C PHE A 138 2.74 0.02 3.43
N ALA A 139 1.58 -0.39 3.97
CA ALA A 139 0.79 0.47 4.86
C ALA A 139 1.62 0.94 6.07
N GLY A 140 2.35 0.01 6.71
CA GLY A 140 3.26 0.32 7.82
C GLY A 140 4.40 1.27 7.41
N VAL A 141 5.05 1.04 6.27
CA VAL A 141 6.10 1.89 5.74
C VAL A 141 5.58 3.31 5.51
N ILE A 142 4.42 3.48 4.88
CA ILE A 142 3.83 4.81 4.62
C ILE A 142 3.57 5.55 5.94
N LEU A 143 2.99 4.87 6.93
CA LEU A 143 2.73 5.45 8.25
C LEU A 143 4.03 5.82 9.01
N ALA A 144 5.14 5.14 8.71
CA ALA A 144 6.46 5.43 9.27
C ALA A 144 7.20 6.57 8.54
N LEU A 145 6.88 6.88 7.27
CA LEU A 145 7.57 7.92 6.48
C LEU A 145 7.72 9.28 7.20
N PRO A 146 6.70 9.83 7.90
CA PRO A 146 6.84 11.12 8.59
C PRO A 146 7.85 11.09 9.75
N LYS A 147 8.09 9.91 10.34
CA LYS A 147 9.14 9.75 11.36
C LYS A 147 10.51 9.71 10.70
N ILE A 148 10.63 9.02 9.57
CA ILE A 148 11.87 8.91 8.79
C ILE A 148 12.28 10.29 8.23
N ASP A 149 11.35 11.03 7.63
CA ASP A 149 11.58 12.39 7.10
C ASP A 149 12.15 13.33 8.18
N ARG A 150 11.60 13.29 9.40
CA ARG A 150 12.11 14.08 10.53
C ARG A 150 13.52 13.67 10.97
N GLN A 151 13.86 12.39 10.88
CA GLN A 151 15.19 11.89 11.22
C GLN A 151 16.22 12.32 10.16
N GLU A 152 15.89 12.21 8.88
CA GLU A 152 16.78 12.62 7.78
C GLU A 152 17.03 14.13 7.79
N LEU A 153 15.98 14.94 7.99
CA LEU A 153 16.13 16.40 8.16
C LEU A 153 17.01 16.76 9.37
N ARG A 154 16.97 15.98 10.45
CA ARG A 154 17.84 16.21 11.62
C ARG A 154 19.30 15.86 11.30
N LYS A 155 19.54 14.75 10.61
CA LYS A 155 20.89 14.34 10.20
C LYS A 155 21.54 15.37 9.28
N GLN A 156 20.80 15.87 8.28
CA GLN A 156 21.28 16.89 7.35
C GLN A 156 21.74 18.17 8.09
N LYS A 157 20.93 18.65 9.05
CA LYS A 157 21.30 19.82 9.87
C LYS A 157 22.54 19.61 10.73
N LEU A 158 22.74 18.40 11.26
CA LEU A 158 23.92 18.08 12.07
C LEU A 158 25.19 18.06 11.22
N VAL A 159 25.11 17.52 10.00
CA VAL A 159 26.22 17.52 9.04
C VAL A 159 26.57 18.95 8.62
N GLU A 160 25.58 19.78 8.30
CA GLU A 160 25.79 21.18 7.91
C GLU A 160 26.43 22.00 9.05
N GLN A 161 26.02 21.77 10.30
CA GLN A 161 26.64 22.39 11.48
C GLN A 161 28.10 21.94 11.70
N GLN A 162 28.39 20.66 11.43
CA GLN A 162 29.77 20.15 11.51
C GLN A 162 30.65 20.78 10.43
N ASP A 163 30.19 20.81 9.19
CA ASP A 163 30.91 21.42 8.05
C ASP A 163 31.18 22.91 8.29
N GLU A 164 30.20 23.69 8.76
CA GLU A 164 30.40 25.10 9.11
C GLU A 164 31.44 25.28 10.22
N SER A 165 31.40 24.43 11.26
CA SER A 165 32.33 24.50 12.37
C SER A 165 33.78 24.16 11.96
N ASP A 166 33.96 23.22 11.04
CA ASP A 166 35.27 22.80 10.53
C ASP A 166 35.85 23.83 9.54
N VAL A 167 35.01 24.44 8.71
CA VAL A 167 35.40 25.59 7.86
C VAL A 167 35.86 26.76 8.72
N GLN A 168 35.15 27.11 9.80
CA GLN A 168 35.56 28.19 10.71
C GLN A 168 36.88 27.88 11.44
N LYS A 169 37.10 26.63 11.89
CA LYS A 169 38.36 26.22 12.53
C LYS A 169 39.55 26.29 11.56
N ASN A 170 39.39 25.80 10.33
CA ASN A 170 40.43 25.84 9.30
C ASN A 170 40.71 27.27 8.79
N GLY A 171 39.67 28.11 8.70
CA GLY A 171 39.82 29.53 8.37
C GLY A 171 40.63 30.30 9.41
N LYS A 172 40.37 30.09 10.72
CA LYS A 172 41.14 30.72 11.80
C LYS A 172 42.62 30.29 11.83
N LYS A 173 42.92 29.02 11.54
CA LYS A 173 44.31 28.51 11.48
C LYS A 173 45.15 29.14 10.36
N LYS A 174 44.54 29.57 9.24
CA LYS A 174 45.27 30.21 8.12
C LYS A 174 45.66 31.66 8.38
N VAL A 175 44.97 32.37 9.29
CA VAL A 175 45.19 33.81 9.54
C VAL A 175 46.33 34.07 10.52
N SER A 176 46.76 33.08 11.33
CA SER A 176 47.92 33.22 12.23
C SER A 176 49.25 32.99 11.51
N LYS A 177 49.61 33.85 10.54
CA LYS A 177 51.02 33.98 10.12
C LYS A 177 51.70 35.01 11.03
N PRO A 178 52.84 34.69 11.67
CA PRO A 178 53.50 35.62 12.59
C PRO A 178 54.04 36.82 11.83
N ARG A 179 53.73 38.03 12.33
CA ARG A 179 54.27 39.30 11.87
C ARG A 179 55.75 39.34 12.28
N ILE A 180 56.65 39.10 11.33
CA ILE A 180 58.09 39.21 11.54
C ILE A 180 58.39 40.69 11.86
N ALA A 181 58.87 40.94 13.08
CA ALA A 181 59.29 42.26 13.53
C ALA A 181 60.62 42.63 12.86
N THR A 182 60.68 43.80 12.22
CA THR A 182 61.91 44.40 11.71
C THR A 182 62.77 44.88 12.88
N PRO A 183 64.09 44.59 12.90
CA PRO A 183 64.98 45.15 13.91
C PRO A 183 65.31 46.61 13.56
N ALA A 184 65.33 47.45 14.59
CA ALA A 184 65.75 48.84 14.51
C ALA A 184 67.24 48.95 14.18
N THR A 185 67.56 49.82 13.24
CA THR A 185 68.92 50.26 12.88
C THR A 185 69.52 51.12 14.00
N SER A 186 70.78 50.85 14.35
CA SER A 186 71.68 51.75 15.08
C SER A 186 73.04 51.73 14.40
#